data_AF-S2XCX2-F1
#
_entry.id   AF-S2XCX2-F1
#
_cell.length_a   1.000
_cell.length_b   1.000
_cell.length_c   1.000
_cell.angle_alpha   90.00
_cell.angle_beta   90.00
_cell.angle_gamma   90.00
#
_symmetry.space_group_name_H-M   'P 1'
#
loop_
_entity.id
_entity.type
_entity.pdbx_description
1 polymer ?
#
loop_
_entity_poly.entity_id
_entity_poly.type
_entity_poly.pdbx_seq_one_letter_code
_entity_poly.pdbx_strand_id
1 'polypeptide(L)'
;MSYYSVLIKNSAKSDLKKINKSHLKEQFLNVVETLKIDPYEPSQSFEKLQPKHLGRYSRRINHQHRVVYTVDDEKREVYIFSTWSHYE
;
A
#
# COMPACT_ATOMS: atom_id res chain seq x y z
N MET A 1 -2.28 -20.99 -6.93
CA MET A 1 -2.72 -19.62 -6.56
C MET A 1 -2.16 -18.66 -7.58
N SER A 2 -2.96 -17.70 -8.06
CA SER A 2 -2.44 -16.55 -8.81
C SER A 2 -2.15 -15.43 -7.81
N TYR A 3 -1.09 -14.66 -8.03
CA TYR A 3 -0.66 -13.55 -7.17
C TYR A 3 -0.97 -12.21 -7.84
N TYR A 4 -0.78 -11.11 -7.12
CA TYR A 4 -0.89 -9.74 -7.64
C TYR A 4 0.51 -9.15 -7.88
N SER A 5 0.67 -8.40 -8.95
CA SER A 5 1.89 -7.64 -9.25
C SER A 5 1.84 -6.27 -8.57
N VAL A 6 2.77 -6.01 -7.65
CA VAL A 6 2.83 -4.72 -6.93
C VAL A 6 3.69 -3.72 -7.70
N LEU A 7 3.06 -2.65 -8.18
CA LEU A 7 3.63 -1.59 -8.99
C LEU A 7 3.66 -0.28 -8.21
N ILE A 8 4.78 0.43 -8.28
CA ILE A 8 5.03 1.66 -7.53
C ILE A 8 4.89 2.85 -8.48
N LYS A 9 3.88 3.71 -8.27
CA LYS A 9 3.71 4.94 -9.06
C LYS A 9 4.80 5.97 -8.72
N ASN A 10 5.08 6.87 -9.64
CA ASN A 10 6.10 7.91 -9.48
C ASN A 10 5.90 8.78 -8.22
N SER A 11 4.65 9.00 -7.78
CA SER A 11 4.31 9.75 -6.57
C SER A 11 4.89 9.15 -5.29
N ALA A 12 5.05 7.82 -5.21
CA ALA A 12 5.59 7.14 -4.03
C ALA A 12 7.14 7.15 -3.97
N LYS A 13 7.85 7.61 -5.01
CA LYS A 13 9.32 7.52 -5.08
C LYS A 13 10.02 8.36 -4.01
N SER A 14 9.45 9.49 -3.58
CA SER A 14 9.95 10.29 -2.46
C SER A 14 9.78 9.58 -1.13
N ASP A 15 8.64 8.93 -0.93
CA ASP A 15 8.27 8.25 0.30
C ASP A 15 9.14 7.00 0.53
N LEU A 16 9.41 6.26 -0.54
CA LEU A 16 10.30 5.08 -0.49
C LEU A 16 11.75 5.44 -0.13
N LYS A 17 12.23 6.63 -0.52
CA LYS A 17 13.53 7.14 -0.07
C LYS A 17 13.56 7.39 1.45
N LYS A 18 12.42 7.72 2.06
CA LYS A 18 12.28 7.84 3.52
C LYS A 18 12.17 6.45 4.17
N ILE A 19 11.29 5.58 3.66
CA ILE A 19 11.13 4.18 4.12
C ILE A 19 12.48 3.46 4.16
N ASN A 20 13.25 3.48 3.07
CA ASN A 20 14.53 2.78 2.97
C ASN A 20 15.65 3.37 3.86
N LYS A 21 15.47 4.57 4.41
CA LYS A 21 16.37 5.19 5.40
C LYS A 21 15.86 5.06 6.84
N SER A 22 14.72 4.41 7.04
CA SER A 22 14.03 4.29 8.32
C SER A 22 13.94 2.84 8.78
N HIS A 23 13.62 2.63 10.05
CA HIS A 23 13.30 1.31 10.60
C HIS A 23 11.98 0.72 10.05
N LEU A 24 11.21 1.46 9.23
CA LEU A 24 9.90 1.05 8.70
C LEU A 24 9.98 0.17 7.44
N LYS A 25 11.19 -0.13 6.97
CA LYS A 25 11.42 -0.89 5.74
C LYS A 25 10.83 -2.30 5.81
N GLU A 26 10.97 -2.98 6.93
CA GLU A 26 10.48 -4.36 7.11
C GLU A 26 8.96 -4.41 7.17
N GLN A 27 8.33 -3.48 7.90
CA GLN A 27 6.87 -3.35 7.98
C GLN A 27 6.29 -2.98 6.61
N PHE A 28 6.97 -2.13 5.83
CA PHE A 28 6.57 -1.85 4.45
C PHE A 28 6.65 -3.10 3.55
N LEU A 29 7.71 -3.90 3.65
CA LEU A 29 7.83 -5.15 2.90
C LEU A 29 6.75 -6.17 3.30
N ASN A 30 6.41 -6.27 4.58
CA ASN A 30 5.30 -7.11 5.05
C ASN A 30 3.96 -6.70 4.44
N VAL A 31 3.69 -5.39 4.31
CA VAL A 31 2.51 -4.89 3.58
C VAL A 31 2.58 -5.28 2.10
N VAL A 32 3.75 -5.19 1.46
CA VAL A 32 3.94 -5.59 0.04
C VAL A 32 3.69 -7.08 -0.17
N GLU A 33 4.13 -7.96 0.73
CA GLU A 33 3.83 -9.40 0.63
C GLU A 33 2.34 -9.70 0.80
N THR A 34 1.65 -9.06 1.77
CA THR A 34 0.18 -9.11 1.85
C THR A 34 -0.48 -8.70 0.54
N LEU A 35 -0.06 -7.56 -0.05
CA LEU A 35 -0.64 -7.05 -1.30
C LEU A 35 -0.42 -7.98 -2.50
N LYS A 36 0.65 -8.78 -2.53
CA LYS A 36 0.88 -9.81 -3.56
C LYS A 36 -0.05 -11.02 -3.39
N ILE A 37 -0.36 -11.40 -2.16
CA ILE A 37 -1.20 -12.56 -1.83
C ILE A 37 -2.68 -12.19 -2.02
N ASP A 38 -3.15 -11.23 -1.24
CA ASP A 38 -4.51 -10.71 -1.28
C ASP A 38 -4.53 -9.22 -0.87
N PRO A 39 -4.74 -8.28 -1.81
CA PRO A 39 -4.82 -6.87 -1.50
C PRO A 39 -6.06 -6.51 -0.67
N TYR A 40 -7.03 -7.40 -0.49
CA TYR A 40 -8.25 -7.18 0.30
C TYR A 40 -8.23 -7.82 1.69
N GLU A 41 -7.14 -8.51 2.07
CA GLU A 41 -7.00 -9.17 3.38
C GLU A 41 -7.25 -8.16 4.54
N PRO A 42 -8.11 -8.44 5.54
CA PRO A 42 -8.45 -7.52 6.63
C PRO A 42 -7.34 -7.36 7.70
N SER A 43 -6.07 -7.41 7.28
CA SER A 43 -4.87 -7.20 8.09
C SER A 43 -4.40 -5.73 8.06
N GLN A 44 -3.42 -5.38 8.91
CA GLN A 44 -2.72 -4.07 8.87
C GLN A 44 -3.64 -2.83 8.93
N SER A 45 -4.81 -2.92 9.58
CA SER A 45 -5.85 -1.88 9.55
C SER A 45 -6.28 -1.50 8.11
N PHE A 46 -6.55 -2.51 7.28
CA PHE A 46 -7.11 -2.35 5.94
C PHE A 46 -8.37 -1.49 5.95
N GLU A 47 -8.40 -0.47 5.09
CA GLU A 47 -9.46 0.55 5.05
C GLU A 47 -9.70 1.00 3.60
N LYS A 48 -10.96 1.07 3.16
CA LYS A 48 -11.33 1.67 1.86
C LYS A 48 -11.51 3.18 2.03
N LEU A 49 -10.66 3.96 1.35
CA LEU A 49 -10.62 5.41 1.49
C LEU A 49 -11.78 6.10 0.75
N GLN A 50 -12.13 7.28 1.25
CA GLN A 50 -13.07 8.19 0.60
C GLN A 50 -12.34 9.18 -0.32
N PRO A 51 -13.00 9.71 -1.38
CA PRO A 51 -14.31 9.28 -1.87
C PRO A 51 -14.25 7.92 -2.60
N LYS A 52 -15.22 7.05 -2.33
CA LYS A 52 -15.28 5.64 -2.81
C LYS A 52 -15.03 5.45 -4.31
N HIS A 53 -15.40 6.42 -5.16
CA HIS A 53 -15.23 6.34 -6.61
C HIS A 53 -13.76 6.31 -7.07
N LEU A 54 -12.81 6.73 -6.22
CA LEU A 54 -11.38 6.65 -6.53
C LEU A 54 -10.79 5.25 -6.34
N GLY A 55 -11.54 4.30 -5.80
CA GLY A 55 -11.09 2.91 -5.63
C GLY A 55 -9.84 2.73 -4.76
N ARG A 56 -9.55 3.70 -3.87
CA ARG A 56 -8.34 3.71 -3.04
C ARG A 56 -8.54 2.93 -1.74
N TYR A 57 -7.47 2.29 -1.32
CA TYR A 57 -7.36 1.57 -0.06
C TYR A 57 -6.13 2.04 0.72
N SER A 58 -6.14 1.86 2.03
CA SER A 58 -4.98 2.09 2.89
C SER A 58 -4.67 0.89 3.78
N ARG A 59 -3.38 0.73 4.11
CA ARG A 59 -2.85 -0.22 5.11
C ARG A 59 -1.79 0.49 5.95
N ARG A 60 -1.79 0.28 7.26
CA ARG A 60 -0.81 0.85 8.19
C ARG A 60 0.54 0.13 8.09
N ILE A 61 1.60 0.93 8.02
CA ILE A 61 3.00 0.49 8.24
C ILE A 61 3.30 0.58 9.74
N ASN A 62 2.82 1.65 10.39
CA ASN A 62 2.82 1.83 11.85
C ASN A 62 1.61 2.72 12.24
N HIS A 63 1.61 3.29 13.44
CA HIS A 63 0.53 4.17 13.92
C HIS A 63 0.35 5.45 13.08
N GLN A 64 1.40 5.93 12.40
CA GLN A 64 1.43 7.23 11.72
C GLN A 64 1.38 7.11 10.20
N HIS A 65 2.13 6.15 9.62
CA HIS A 65 2.33 6.03 8.18
C HIS A 65 1.51 4.92 7.56
N ARG A 66 0.91 5.21 6.40
CA ARG A 66 0.14 4.25 5.61
C ARG A 66 0.65 4.10 4.17
N VAL A 67 0.56 2.87 3.66
CA VAL A 67 0.55 2.58 2.23
C VAL A 67 -0.83 2.91 1.68
N VAL A 68 -0.90 3.73 0.64
CA VAL A 68 -2.13 4.04 -0.11
C VAL A 68 -2.02 3.46 -1.51
N TYR A 69 -3.01 2.67 -1.93
CA TYR A 69 -2.99 1.94 -3.20
C TYR A 69 -4.37 1.83 -3.86
N THR A 70 -4.38 1.45 -5.14
CA THR A 70 -5.57 0.92 -5.83
C THR A 70 -5.28 -0.49 -6.34
N VAL A 71 -6.32 -1.23 -6.71
CA VAL A 71 -6.21 -2.55 -7.32
C VAL A 71 -6.85 -2.51 -8.71
N ASP A 72 -6.23 -3.18 -9.67
CA ASP A 72 -6.75 -3.51 -10.99
C ASP A 72 -6.96 -5.03 -11.01
N ASP A 73 -8.18 -5.48 -10.75
CA ASP A 73 -8.49 -6.91 -10.59
C ASP A 73 -8.40 -7.69 -11.92
N GLU A 74 -8.59 -7.00 -13.06
CA GLU A 74 -8.49 -7.59 -14.41
C GLU A 74 -7.04 -7.97 -14.74
N LYS A 75 -6.09 -7.06 -14.49
CA LYS A 75 -4.65 -7.32 -14.68
C LYS A 75 -4.00 -7.99 -13.47
N ARG A 76 -4.70 -8.03 -12.34
CA ARG A 76 -4.19 -8.41 -11.02
C ARG A 76 -2.96 -7.59 -10.64
N GLU A 77 -3.09 -6.28 -10.75
CA GLU A 77 -2.05 -5.32 -10.41
C GLU A 77 -2.46 -4.44 -9.21
N VAL A 78 -1.51 -4.18 -8.32
CA VAL A 78 -1.68 -3.29 -7.17
C VAL A 78 -0.80 -2.07 -7.38
N TYR A 79 -1.41 -0.88 -7.40
CA TYR A 79 -0.71 0.37 -7.67
C TYR A 79 -0.53 1.18 -6.39
N ILE A 80 0.69 1.26 -5.87
CA ILE A 80 1.03 2.07 -4.69
C ILE A 80 1.27 3.53 -5.09
N PHE A 81 0.55 4.46 -4.44
CA PHE A 81 0.61 5.90 -4.69
C PHE A 81 1.38 6.70 -3.62
N SER A 82 1.37 6.25 -2.36
CA SER A 82 2.14 6.83 -1.25
C SER A 82 2.46 5.75 -0.21
N THR A 83 3.56 5.93 0.51
CA THR A 83 3.98 5.06 1.63
C THR A 83 4.37 5.83 2.90
N TRP A 84 4.35 7.17 2.85
CA TRP A 84 4.64 8.05 3.99
C TRP A 84 3.46 8.98 4.31
N SER A 85 2.26 8.66 3.82
CA SER A 85 1.04 9.41 4.15
C SER A 85 0.78 9.40 5.65
N HIS A 86 0.57 10.58 6.24
CA HIS A 86 0.12 10.73 7.61
C HIS A 86 -1.41 10.65 7.63
N TYR A 87 -1.96 10.03 8.67
CA TYR A 87 -3.36 10.21 9.03
C TYR A 87 -3.42 11.35 10.06
N GLU A 88 -4.26 12.37 9.81
CA GLU A 88 -4.66 13.36 10.82
C GLU A 88 -5.74 12.77 11.75
#